data_AF-A0A485K8L5-F1
#
_entry.id   AF-A0A485K8L5-F1
#
_cell.length_a   1.000
_cell.length_b   1.000
_cell.length_c   1.000
_cell.angle_alpha   90.00
_cell.angle_beta   90.00
_cell.angle_gamma   90.00
#
_symmetry.space_group_name_H-M   'P 1'
#
loop_
_entity.id
_entity.type
_entity.pdbx_description
1 polymer ?
#
loop_
_entity_poly.entity_id
_entity_poly.type
_entity_poly.pdbx_seq_one_letter_code
_entity_poly.pdbx_strand_id
1 'polypeptide(L)'
;MVSTDILVKIAMWVEDATTFFSLLDAFGTPEMRGPLEPLWQLGQTILFREDYLWPQLVLSPGILVDTAPRGFVEPVLKYYSRVKVNYCEDILWLRRWLQPTTTVRARSLPPSGPVACRGTLLSVDAWLTEWVHLGLTKITLHDRPISPSLAPQFFAILPRCQHLTRLELGGVLDLNVVFHIAASSTTLCHLNLLAGQSVSVTAATVRLAIQWPKTTVLICKV
;
A
#
# COMPACT_ATOMS: atom_id res chain seq x y z
N MET A 1 27.60 -7.30 -24.52
CA MET A 1 26.29 -6.79 -24.04
C MET A 1 26.05 -7.38 -22.66
N VAL A 2 25.76 -6.55 -21.67
CA VAL A 2 25.35 -7.04 -20.34
C VAL A 2 23.94 -7.63 -20.50
N SER A 3 23.69 -8.80 -19.93
CA SER A 3 22.34 -9.39 -19.94
C SER A 3 21.35 -8.44 -19.26
N THR A 4 20.18 -8.26 -19.87
CA THR A 4 19.08 -7.45 -19.33
C THR A 4 18.74 -7.78 -17.88
N ASP A 5 18.81 -9.06 -17.52
CA ASP A 5 18.54 -9.51 -16.15
C ASP A 5 19.59 -9.03 -15.15
N ILE A 6 20.85 -8.89 -15.58
CA ILE A 6 21.94 -8.38 -14.76
C ILE A 6 21.74 -6.87 -14.54
N LEU A 7 21.34 -6.14 -15.58
CA LEU A 7 21.04 -4.70 -15.49
C LEU A 7 19.94 -4.42 -14.48
N VAL A 8 18.81 -5.14 -14.57
CA VAL A 8 17.72 -5.02 -13.60
C VAL A 8 18.21 -5.33 -12.19
N LYS A 9 18.96 -6.42 -12.00
CA LYS A 9 19.51 -6.76 -10.68
C LYS A 9 20.38 -5.64 -10.12
N ILE A 10 21.33 -5.12 -10.89
CA ILE A 10 22.19 -4.01 -10.46
C ILE A 10 21.34 -2.80 -10.08
N ALA A 11 20.35 -2.45 -10.91
CA ALA A 11 19.47 -1.33 -10.66
C ALA A 11 18.69 -1.52 -9.35
N MET A 12 18.18 -2.72 -9.07
CA MET A 12 17.50 -3.09 -7.81
C MET A 12 18.39 -3.01 -6.55
N TRP A 13 19.72 -2.91 -6.68
CA TRP A 13 20.64 -2.73 -5.56
C TRP A 13 20.93 -1.26 -5.24
N VAL A 14 20.51 -0.32 -6.10
CA VAL A 14 20.66 1.11 -5.82
C VAL A 14 19.59 1.52 -4.80
N GLU A 15 19.96 2.15 -3.69
CA GLU A 15 19.02 2.46 -2.62
C GLU A 15 18.34 3.82 -2.77
N ASP A 16 19.02 4.80 -3.35
CA ASP A 16 18.52 6.17 -3.52
C ASP A 16 18.06 6.43 -4.95
N ALA A 17 17.00 7.23 -5.07
CA ALA A 17 16.38 7.51 -6.36
C ALA A 17 17.29 8.30 -7.29
N THR A 18 18.04 9.27 -6.76
CA THR A 18 18.91 10.14 -7.57
C THR A 18 20.04 9.35 -8.26
N THR A 19 20.72 8.46 -7.53
CA THR A 19 21.73 7.57 -8.11
C THR A 19 21.09 6.60 -9.10
N PHE A 20 19.89 6.10 -8.82
CA PHE A 20 19.17 5.19 -9.70
C PHE A 20 18.84 5.86 -11.04
N PHE A 21 18.27 7.06 -11.03
CA PHE A 21 17.93 7.78 -12.26
C PHE A 21 19.18 8.29 -13.00
N SER A 22 20.23 8.70 -12.28
CA SER A 22 21.54 9.02 -12.89
C SER A 22 22.14 7.81 -13.62
N LEU A 23 21.98 6.61 -13.07
CA LEU A 23 22.40 5.36 -13.73
C LEU A 23 21.59 5.11 -15.02
N LEU A 24 20.28 5.33 -14.97
CA LEU A 24 19.43 5.21 -16.17
C LEU A 24 19.79 6.24 -17.23
N ASP A 25 20.12 7.48 -16.86
CA ASP A 25 20.62 8.50 -17.77
C ASP A 25 21.94 8.08 -18.42
N ALA A 26 22.87 7.52 -17.64
CA ALA A 26 24.16 7.06 -18.12
C ALA A 26 24.07 5.93 -19.18
N PHE A 27 22.98 5.15 -19.18
CA PHE A 27 22.73 4.17 -20.24
C PHE A 27 22.41 4.83 -21.60
N GLY A 28 21.97 6.09 -21.61
CA GLY A 28 21.85 6.94 -22.80
C GLY A 28 20.69 6.62 -23.74
N THR A 29 20.54 5.36 -24.17
CA THR A 29 19.52 4.96 -25.16
C THR A 29 18.46 4.02 -24.55
N PRO A 30 17.23 4.01 -25.10
CA PRO A 30 16.18 3.08 -24.68
C PRO A 30 16.59 1.62 -24.75
N GLU A 31 17.37 1.23 -25.76
CA GLU A 31 17.87 -0.13 -25.94
C GLU A 31 18.81 -0.56 -24.80
N MET A 32 19.63 0.38 -24.31
CA MET A 32 20.57 0.13 -23.21
C MET A 32 19.86 0.11 -21.84
N ARG A 33 18.79 0.89 -21.66
CA ARG A 33 17.93 0.82 -20.45
C ARG A 33 17.06 -0.43 -20.43
N GLY A 34 16.71 -0.96 -21.60
CA GLY A 34 15.90 -2.15 -21.77
C GLY A 34 14.56 -2.04 -21.00
N PRO A 35 14.24 -2.97 -20.09
CA PRO A 35 12.95 -3.00 -19.42
C PRO A 35 12.80 -1.91 -18.34
N LEU A 36 13.84 -1.14 -18.05
CA LEU A 36 13.79 -0.01 -17.14
C LEU A 36 13.46 1.30 -17.88
N GLU A 37 13.37 1.29 -19.21
CA GLU A 37 12.97 2.46 -20.00
C GLU A 37 11.64 3.09 -19.53
N PRO A 38 10.55 2.33 -19.25
CA PRO A 38 9.31 2.95 -18.78
C PRO A 38 9.47 3.65 -17.42
N LEU A 39 10.36 3.14 -16.56
CA LEU A 39 10.65 3.77 -15.27
C LEU A 39 11.45 5.06 -15.46
N TRP A 40 12.43 5.07 -16.36
CA TRP A 40 13.13 6.29 -16.75
C TRP A 40 12.15 7.34 -17.29
N GLN A 41 11.26 6.96 -18.20
CA GLN A 41 10.22 7.84 -18.76
C GLN A 41 9.29 8.42 -17.70
N LEU A 42 8.92 7.62 -16.69
CA LEU A 42 8.19 8.12 -15.52
C LEU A 42 8.98 9.18 -14.75
N GLY A 43 10.29 8.96 -14.55
CA GLY A 43 11.18 9.92 -13.88
C GLY A 43 11.30 11.26 -14.63
N GLN A 44 11.20 11.25 -15.96
CA GLN A 44 11.22 12.47 -16.77
C GLN A 44 9.91 13.28 -16.71
N THR A 45 8.85 12.73 -16.12
CA THR A 45 7.56 13.42 -16.03
C THR A 45 7.56 14.39 -14.84
N ILE A 46 7.38 15.70 -15.10
CA ILE A 46 7.42 16.79 -14.10
C ILE A 46 6.49 16.56 -12.89
N LEU A 47 5.46 15.73 -13.05
CA LEU A 47 4.48 15.42 -12.01
C LEU A 47 5.02 14.51 -10.90
N PHE A 48 6.15 13.82 -11.12
CA PHE A 48 6.64 12.83 -10.17
C PHE A 48 8.01 13.22 -9.64
N ARG A 49 8.11 13.26 -8.31
CA ARG A 49 9.42 13.32 -7.66
C ARG A 49 10.04 11.92 -7.70
N GLU A 50 11.34 11.84 -7.92
CA GLU A 50 12.07 10.57 -8.01
C GLU A 50 11.90 9.68 -6.78
N ASP A 51 11.76 10.28 -5.58
CA ASP A 51 11.52 9.60 -4.31
C ASP A 51 10.14 8.90 -4.22
N TYR A 52 9.26 9.14 -5.18
CA TYR A 52 7.98 8.44 -5.32
C TYR A 52 8.09 7.24 -6.26
N LEU A 53 9.17 7.14 -7.02
CA LEU A 53 9.37 6.07 -7.99
C LEU A 53 10.31 5.01 -7.42
N TRP A 54 11.37 5.40 -6.70
CA TRP A 54 12.42 4.48 -6.27
C TRP A 54 12.85 4.68 -4.80
N PRO A 55 13.23 3.63 -4.04
CA PRO A 55 13.15 2.18 -4.36
C PRO A 55 11.76 1.58 -4.09
N GLN A 56 10.85 2.39 -3.55
CA GLN A 56 9.46 2.02 -3.33
C GLN A 56 8.58 2.83 -4.28
N LEU A 57 7.81 2.14 -5.11
CA LEU A 57 6.85 2.79 -5.98
C LEU A 57 5.65 3.32 -5.18
N VAL A 58 5.36 4.61 -5.31
CA VAL A 58 4.25 5.29 -4.66
C VAL A 58 3.16 5.58 -5.69
N LEU A 59 2.11 4.77 -5.71
CA LEU A 59 0.94 4.94 -6.57
C LEU A 59 0.06 6.07 -6.02
N SER A 60 0.13 7.22 -6.68
CA SER A 60 -0.63 8.44 -6.37
C SER A 60 -1.80 8.62 -7.34
N PRO A 61 -2.76 9.54 -7.07
CA PRO A 61 -3.82 9.86 -8.03
C PRO A 61 -3.27 10.26 -9.41
N GLY A 62 -2.20 11.05 -9.47
CA GLY A 62 -1.59 11.48 -10.73
C GLY A 62 -1.06 10.32 -11.58
N ILE A 63 -0.65 9.21 -10.96
CA ILE A 63 -0.20 8.00 -11.66
C ILE A 63 -1.38 7.16 -12.14
N LEU A 64 -2.44 7.04 -11.34
CA LEU A 64 -3.50 6.06 -11.55
C LEU A 64 -4.70 6.57 -12.34
N VAL A 65 -4.96 7.88 -12.29
CA VAL A 65 -6.08 8.51 -13.01
C VAL A 65 -5.74 8.70 -14.49
N ASP A 66 -4.50 9.09 -14.80
CA ASP A 66 -4.04 9.28 -16.17
C ASP A 66 -3.60 7.93 -16.78
N THR A 67 -4.06 7.66 -18.01
CA THR A 67 -3.76 6.43 -18.73
C THR A 67 -2.31 6.37 -19.20
N ALA A 68 -1.67 7.51 -19.50
CA ALA A 68 -0.30 7.53 -20.00
C ALA A 68 0.74 7.13 -18.92
N PRO A 69 0.79 7.76 -17.73
CA PRO A 69 1.65 7.32 -16.63
C PRO A 69 1.37 5.87 -16.21
N ARG A 70 0.10 5.48 -16.21
CA ARG A 70 -0.31 4.10 -15.89
C ARG A 70 0.32 3.09 -16.84
N GLY A 71 0.36 3.38 -18.14
CA GLY A 71 1.01 2.53 -19.15
C GLY A 71 2.50 2.29 -18.91
N PHE A 72 3.21 3.27 -18.33
CA PHE A 72 4.61 3.10 -17.95
C PHE A 72 4.80 2.33 -16.65
N VAL A 73 3.84 2.40 -15.72
CA VAL A 73 3.90 1.69 -14.43
C VAL A 73 3.67 0.19 -14.57
N GLU A 74 2.72 -0.22 -15.42
CA GLU A 74 2.38 -1.62 -15.66
C GLU A 74 3.60 -2.54 -15.90
N PRO A 75 4.51 -2.26 -16.86
CA PRO A 75 5.64 -3.13 -17.16
C PRO A 75 6.70 -3.19 -16.05
N VAL A 76 6.78 -2.16 -15.20
CA VAL A 76 7.82 -2.05 -14.16
C VAL A 76 7.36 -2.54 -12.80
N LEU A 77 6.04 -2.68 -12.59
CA LEU A 77 5.48 -3.07 -11.29
C LEU A 77 6.04 -4.40 -10.78
N LYS A 78 6.35 -5.34 -11.70
CA LYS A 78 6.95 -6.64 -11.39
C LYS A 78 8.34 -6.57 -10.75
N TYR A 79 9.05 -5.45 -10.87
CA TYR A 79 10.37 -5.26 -10.27
C TYR A 79 10.28 -4.77 -8.82
N TYR A 80 9.15 -4.21 -8.41
CA TYR A 80 8.99 -3.68 -7.06
C TYR A 80 8.61 -4.78 -6.07
N SER A 81 9.46 -4.98 -5.07
CA SER A 81 9.10 -5.80 -3.89
C SER A 81 8.20 -5.05 -2.91
N ARG A 82 8.15 -3.72 -2.99
CA ARG A 82 7.40 -2.83 -2.09
C ARG A 82 6.65 -1.77 -2.89
N VAL A 83 5.34 -1.68 -2.67
CA VAL A 83 4.47 -0.68 -3.30
C VAL A 83 3.68 0.07 -2.24
N LYS A 84 3.64 1.40 -2.32
CA LYS A 84 2.80 2.27 -1.49
C LYS A 84 1.62 2.75 -2.32
N VAL A 85 0.41 2.51 -1.84
CA VAL A 85 -0.85 2.86 -2.52
C VAL A 85 -1.48 4.03 -1.78
N ASN A 86 -1.28 5.25 -2.28
CA ASN A 86 -1.90 6.45 -1.71
C ASN A 86 -3.32 6.71 -2.25
N TYR A 87 -3.67 6.04 -3.35
CA TYR A 87 -4.96 6.12 -4.02
C TYR A 87 -5.18 4.83 -4.81
N CYS A 88 -6.42 4.36 -4.94
CA CYS A 88 -6.76 3.21 -5.77
C CYS A 88 -8.26 3.21 -6.06
N GLU A 89 -8.66 3.61 -7.25
CA GLU A 89 -10.06 3.42 -7.70
C GLU A 89 -10.22 2.05 -8.35
N ASP A 90 -9.32 1.71 -9.27
CA ASP A 90 -9.34 0.46 -10.01
C ASP A 90 -8.54 -0.64 -9.28
N ILE A 91 -9.18 -1.24 -8.26
CA ILE A 91 -8.57 -2.30 -7.46
C ILE A 91 -8.25 -3.55 -8.28
N LEU A 92 -9.06 -3.84 -9.30
CA LEU A 92 -8.88 -5.00 -10.19
C LEU A 92 -7.64 -4.85 -11.06
N TRP A 93 -7.36 -3.64 -11.54
CA TRP A 93 -6.10 -3.35 -12.21
C TRP A 93 -4.91 -3.54 -11.29
N LEU A 94 -4.98 -3.02 -10.07
CA LEU A 94 -3.86 -3.12 -9.13
C LEU A 94 -3.55 -4.58 -8.80
N ARG A 95 -4.60 -5.38 -8.52
CA ARG A 95 -4.48 -6.82 -8.27
C ARG A 95 -3.85 -7.57 -9.45
N ARG A 96 -4.18 -7.19 -10.70
CA ARG A 96 -3.66 -7.85 -11.90
C ARG A 96 -2.14 -7.71 -12.05
N TRP A 97 -1.61 -6.54 -11.69
CA TRP A 97 -0.20 -6.21 -11.97
C TRP A 97 0.74 -6.48 -10.80
N LEU A 98 0.23 -6.49 -9.56
CA LEU A 98 1.04 -6.80 -8.40
C LEU A 98 1.44 -8.28 -8.37
N GLN A 99 2.71 -8.54 -8.06
CA GLN A 99 3.17 -9.90 -7.81
C GLN A 99 2.65 -10.39 -6.44
N PRO A 100 2.33 -11.68 -6.27
CA PRO A 100 1.89 -12.22 -4.98
C PRO A 100 2.88 -12.00 -3.83
N THR A 101 4.17 -11.82 -4.13
CA THR A 101 5.23 -11.54 -3.17
C THR A 101 5.39 -10.05 -2.84
N THR A 102 4.64 -9.17 -3.50
CA THR A 102 4.76 -7.72 -3.33
C THR A 102 4.19 -7.31 -1.98
N THR A 103 4.98 -6.58 -1.20
CA THR A 103 4.55 -5.99 0.06
C THR A 103 3.80 -4.69 -0.23
N VAL A 104 2.49 -4.65 0.08
CA VAL A 104 1.65 -3.47 -0.16
C VAL A 104 1.45 -2.66 1.12
N ARG A 105 1.71 -1.35 1.03
CA ARG A 105 1.40 -0.35 2.07
C ARG A 105 0.27 0.55 1.59
N ALA A 106 -0.90 0.50 2.22
CA ALA A 106 -2.05 1.31 1.83
C ALA A 106 -2.17 2.58 2.69
N ARG A 107 -2.39 3.73 2.03
CA ARG A 107 -2.79 5.01 2.63
C ARG A 107 -4.12 5.54 2.04
N SER A 108 -4.69 4.82 1.07
CA SER A 108 -5.98 5.12 0.49
C SER A 108 -7.13 4.57 1.34
N LEU A 109 -8.19 5.37 1.50
CA LEU A 109 -9.46 4.85 1.99
C LEU A 109 -10.16 4.03 0.89
N PRO A 110 -10.97 3.03 1.28
CA PRO A 110 -11.97 2.47 0.38
C PRO A 110 -12.92 3.56 -0.12
N PRO A 111 -13.54 3.38 -1.29
CA PRO A 111 -14.49 4.34 -1.81
C PRO A 111 -15.75 4.41 -0.95
N SER A 112 -16.39 5.58 -0.90
CA SER A 112 -17.62 5.80 -0.13
C SER A 112 -18.87 5.24 -0.81
N GLY A 113 -18.74 4.75 -2.04
CA GLY A 113 -19.83 4.21 -2.85
C GLY A 113 -19.29 3.32 -3.96
N PRO A 114 -20.17 2.82 -4.85
CA PRO A 114 -19.76 1.99 -5.97
C PRO A 114 -18.75 2.68 -6.88
N VAL A 115 -17.75 1.94 -7.36
CA VAL A 115 -16.68 2.46 -8.24
C VAL A 115 -16.57 1.64 -9.50
N ALA A 116 -16.43 2.33 -10.63
CA ALA A 116 -16.15 1.70 -11.92
C ALA A 116 -14.68 1.22 -11.95
N CYS A 117 -14.47 -0.08 -11.95
CA CYS A 117 -13.18 -0.72 -12.12
C CYS A 117 -13.15 -1.41 -13.48
N ARG A 118 -12.36 -0.91 -14.43
CA ARG A 118 -12.26 -1.45 -15.81
C ARG A 118 -13.62 -1.63 -16.51
N GLY A 119 -14.54 -0.67 -16.30
CA GLY A 119 -15.89 -0.72 -16.87
C GLY A 119 -16.88 -1.61 -16.11
N THR A 120 -16.46 -2.28 -15.03
CA THR A 120 -17.35 -3.00 -14.11
C THR A 120 -17.61 -2.17 -12.87
N LEU A 121 -18.88 -1.96 -12.52
CA LEU A 121 -19.27 -1.27 -11.29
C LEU A 121 -19.15 -2.24 -10.11
N LEU A 122 -18.23 -1.97 -9.17
CA LEU A 122 -18.08 -2.76 -7.94
C LEU A 122 -18.80 -2.09 -6.78
N SER A 123 -19.49 -2.88 -5.96
CA SER A 123 -19.94 -2.44 -4.64
C SER A 123 -18.75 -2.22 -3.71
N VAL A 124 -18.96 -1.47 -2.62
CA VAL A 124 -17.92 -1.23 -1.61
C VAL A 124 -17.42 -2.55 -1.00
N ASP A 125 -18.33 -3.49 -0.69
CA ASP A 125 -17.96 -4.81 -0.15
C ASP A 125 -17.12 -5.66 -1.12
N ALA A 126 -17.47 -5.62 -2.42
CA ALA A 126 -16.70 -6.30 -3.45
C ALA A 126 -15.30 -5.66 -3.59
N TRP A 127 -15.23 -4.34 -3.59
CA TRP A 127 -13.96 -3.60 -3.63
C TRP A 127 -13.08 -3.92 -2.41
N LEU A 128 -13.65 -3.92 -1.20
CA LEU A 128 -12.94 -4.27 0.05
C LEU A 128 -12.45 -5.71 0.02
N THR A 129 -13.23 -6.63 -0.56
CA THR A 129 -12.82 -8.02 -0.74
C THR A 129 -11.61 -8.13 -1.64
N GLU A 130 -11.57 -7.39 -2.76
CA GLU A 130 -10.39 -7.33 -3.64
C GLU A 130 -9.18 -6.71 -2.94
N TRP A 131 -9.40 -5.68 -2.12
CA TRP A 131 -8.35 -5.00 -1.37
C TRP A 131 -7.60 -5.92 -0.39
N VAL A 132 -8.31 -6.84 0.28
CA VAL A 132 -7.69 -7.85 1.15
C VAL A 132 -6.72 -8.76 0.38
N HIS A 133 -7.00 -9.07 -0.88
CA HIS A 133 -6.18 -9.96 -1.70
C HIS A 133 -4.86 -9.32 -2.17
N LEU A 134 -4.63 -8.04 -1.90
CA LEU A 134 -3.39 -7.35 -2.28
C LEU A 134 -2.17 -7.70 -1.41
N GLY A 135 -2.31 -8.52 -0.37
CA GLY A 135 -1.20 -8.82 0.54
C GLY A 135 -0.80 -7.60 1.38
N LEU A 136 -1.79 -6.90 1.94
CA LEU A 136 -1.57 -5.69 2.74
C LEU A 136 -0.72 -5.99 3.98
N THR A 137 0.37 -5.25 4.14
CA THR A 137 1.28 -5.39 5.29
C THR A 137 1.25 -4.18 6.23
N LYS A 138 0.91 -3.01 5.69
CA LYS A 138 0.73 -1.77 6.43
C LYS A 138 -0.48 -1.01 5.92
N ILE A 139 -1.32 -0.54 6.84
CA ILE A 139 -2.44 0.37 6.56
C ILE A 139 -2.25 1.64 7.40
N THR A 140 -2.29 2.82 6.76
CA THR A 140 -2.18 4.13 7.40
C THR A 140 -3.32 5.05 6.96
N LEU A 141 -4.25 5.35 7.85
CA LEU A 141 -5.45 6.15 7.60
C LEU A 141 -5.58 7.33 8.58
N HIS A 142 -4.46 7.88 9.05
CA HIS A 142 -4.47 9.02 9.98
C HIS A 142 -4.94 10.33 9.31
N ASP A 143 -4.45 10.63 8.11
CA ASP A 143 -4.78 11.88 7.39
C ASP A 143 -6.10 11.81 6.62
N ARG A 144 -6.72 10.63 6.61
CA ARG A 144 -7.96 10.33 5.88
C ARG A 144 -8.82 9.46 6.79
N PRO A 145 -9.57 10.07 7.74
CA PRO A 145 -10.34 9.32 8.71
C PRO A 145 -11.44 8.51 8.01
N ILE A 146 -11.68 7.31 8.53
CA ILE A 146 -12.74 6.43 8.00
C ILE A 146 -14.09 7.07 8.30
N SER A 147 -14.98 7.14 7.30
CA SER A 147 -16.33 7.67 7.52
C SER A 147 -17.15 6.73 8.42
N PRO A 148 -18.07 7.25 9.25
CA PRO A 148 -18.93 6.41 10.09
C PRO A 148 -19.72 5.35 9.30
N SER A 149 -20.10 5.66 8.06
CA SER A 149 -20.81 4.72 7.17
C SER A 149 -19.94 3.56 6.68
N LEU A 150 -18.64 3.79 6.48
CA LEU A 150 -17.70 2.79 5.96
C LEU A 150 -17.06 1.95 7.08
N ALA A 151 -17.01 2.49 8.29
CA ALA A 151 -16.33 1.89 9.43
C ALA A 151 -16.75 0.41 9.69
N PRO A 152 -18.05 0.03 9.70
CA PRO A 152 -18.44 -1.36 9.93
C PRO A 152 -17.86 -2.33 8.89
N GLN A 153 -17.96 -1.99 7.60
CA GLN A 153 -17.45 -2.83 6.51
C GLN A 153 -15.92 -2.92 6.53
N PHE A 154 -15.26 -1.79 6.79
CA PHE A 154 -13.81 -1.74 6.92
C PHE A 154 -13.30 -2.63 8.07
N PHE A 155 -13.89 -2.52 9.26
CA PHE A 155 -13.46 -3.34 10.39
C PHE A 155 -13.77 -4.83 10.20
N ALA A 156 -14.87 -5.16 9.50
CA ALA A 156 -15.22 -6.55 9.21
C ALA A 156 -14.19 -7.28 8.33
N ILE A 157 -13.45 -6.57 7.47
CA ILE A 157 -12.44 -7.20 6.60
C ILE A 157 -11.04 -7.28 7.21
N LEU A 158 -10.72 -6.50 8.24
CA LEU A 158 -9.37 -6.49 8.82
C LEU A 158 -8.90 -7.88 9.31
N PRO A 159 -9.73 -8.72 9.96
CA PRO A 159 -9.33 -10.08 10.31
C PRO A 159 -8.90 -10.95 9.13
N ARG A 160 -9.33 -10.62 7.90
CA ARG A 160 -8.97 -11.33 6.67
C ARG A 160 -7.59 -10.90 6.14
N CYS A 161 -7.02 -9.80 6.64
CA CYS A 161 -5.72 -9.29 6.22
C CYS A 161 -4.58 -10.05 6.94
N GLN A 162 -4.34 -11.29 6.53
CA GLN A 162 -3.43 -12.22 7.22
C GLN A 162 -1.96 -11.73 7.28
N HIS A 163 -1.55 -10.86 6.38
CA HIS A 163 -0.19 -10.31 6.32
C HIS A 163 -0.03 -8.94 7.02
N LEU A 164 -1.09 -8.42 7.65
CA LEU A 164 -1.10 -7.08 8.22
C LEU A 164 -0.24 -7.01 9.48
N THR A 165 0.93 -6.38 9.35
CA THR A 165 1.87 -6.19 10.47
C THR A 165 1.70 -4.86 11.18
N ARG A 166 1.19 -3.83 10.48
CA ARG A 166 1.10 -2.47 10.99
C ARG A 166 -0.23 -1.81 10.63
N LEU A 167 -0.95 -1.33 11.65
CA LEU A 167 -2.23 -0.67 11.53
C LEU A 167 -2.18 0.71 12.21
N GLU A 168 -2.41 1.74 11.43
CA GLU A 168 -2.35 3.14 11.83
C GLU A 168 -3.69 3.80 11.46
N LEU A 169 -4.53 4.11 12.44
CA LEU A 169 -5.90 4.60 12.21
C LEU A 169 -6.14 5.96 12.86
N GLY A 170 -6.89 6.83 12.20
CA GLY A 170 -7.35 8.11 12.74
C GLY A 170 -8.86 8.30 12.60
N GLY A 171 -9.43 9.22 13.40
CA GLY A 171 -10.82 9.65 13.28
C GLY A 171 -11.76 9.03 14.33
N VAL A 172 -12.96 8.64 13.90
CA VAL A 172 -13.97 7.98 14.74
C VAL A 172 -13.69 6.48 14.76
N LEU A 173 -13.24 5.98 15.91
CA LEU A 173 -12.77 4.60 16.08
C LEU A 173 -13.60 3.89 17.14
N ASP A 174 -14.05 2.67 16.83
CA ASP A 174 -14.51 1.72 17.84
C ASP A 174 -13.30 0.98 18.41
N LEU A 175 -12.78 1.47 19.54
CA LEU A 175 -11.59 0.87 20.17
C LEU A 175 -11.82 -0.58 20.58
N ASN A 176 -13.05 -0.97 20.95
CA ASN A 176 -13.33 -2.35 21.34
C ASN A 176 -13.14 -3.29 20.14
N VAL A 177 -13.69 -2.91 18.98
CA VAL A 177 -13.52 -3.66 17.73
C VAL A 177 -12.04 -3.70 17.31
N VAL A 178 -11.35 -2.55 17.35
CA VAL A 178 -9.93 -2.48 16.97
C VAL A 178 -9.05 -3.35 17.87
N PHE A 179 -9.22 -3.30 19.19
CA PHE A 179 -8.42 -4.13 20.10
C PHE A 179 -8.81 -5.61 20.03
N HIS A 180 -10.06 -5.94 19.74
CA HIS A 180 -10.45 -7.33 19.48
C HIS A 180 -9.76 -7.89 18.22
N ILE A 181 -9.70 -7.09 17.15
CA ILE A 181 -8.96 -7.46 15.92
C ILE A 181 -7.46 -7.60 16.23
N ALA A 182 -6.88 -6.66 16.98
CA ALA A 182 -5.47 -6.72 17.35
C ALA A 182 -5.15 -7.96 18.20
N ALA A 183 -5.97 -8.27 19.20
CA ALA A 183 -5.80 -9.42 20.07
C ALA A 183 -5.98 -10.77 19.35
N SER A 184 -6.76 -10.81 18.27
CA SER A 184 -6.98 -12.02 17.47
C SER A 184 -5.99 -12.17 16.31
N SER A 185 -5.23 -11.13 15.97
CA SER A 185 -4.22 -11.17 14.92
C SER A 185 -2.92 -11.81 15.41
N THR A 186 -2.36 -12.71 14.59
CA THR A 186 -1.04 -13.34 14.83
C THR A 186 0.12 -12.58 14.20
N THR A 187 -0.16 -11.65 13.27
CA THR A 187 0.87 -10.92 12.50
C THR A 187 0.96 -9.45 12.84
N LEU A 188 -0.09 -8.86 13.43
CA LEU A 188 -0.12 -7.44 13.80
C LEU A 188 0.80 -7.17 15.00
N CYS A 189 1.88 -6.43 14.76
CA CYS A 189 2.86 -6.06 15.79
C CYS A 189 2.93 -4.56 16.07
N HIS A 190 2.28 -3.73 15.25
CA HIS A 190 2.23 -2.29 15.46
C HIS A 190 0.81 -1.76 15.29
N LEU A 191 0.32 -1.06 16.32
CA LEU A 191 -0.97 -0.40 16.34
C LEU A 191 -0.78 1.04 16.79
N ASN A 192 -1.24 2.00 15.98
CA ASN A 192 -1.26 3.41 16.33
C ASN A 192 -2.66 3.96 16.09
N LEU A 193 -3.25 4.59 17.11
CA LEU A 193 -4.63 5.08 17.08
C LEU A 193 -4.63 6.56 17.44
N LEU A 194 -5.13 7.39 16.51
CA LEU A 194 -5.34 8.82 16.71
C LEU A 194 -6.84 9.10 16.76
N ALA A 195 -7.42 9.01 17.95
CA ALA A 195 -8.83 9.28 18.16
C ALA A 195 -9.10 10.80 18.11
N GLY A 196 -10.02 11.23 17.24
CA GLY A 196 -10.37 12.65 17.07
C GLY A 196 -11.46 13.18 17.99
N GLN A 197 -12.23 12.29 18.65
CA GLN A 197 -13.34 12.65 19.56
C GLN A 197 -13.24 11.85 20.87
N SER A 198 -14.02 12.23 21.89
CA SER A 198 -14.14 11.51 23.16
C SER A 198 -14.58 10.06 22.92
N VAL A 199 -13.64 9.13 22.87
CA VAL A 199 -13.95 7.71 22.76
C VAL A 199 -14.27 7.17 24.15
N SER A 200 -15.37 6.42 24.27
CA SER A 200 -15.68 5.70 25.50
C SER A 200 -14.70 4.55 25.70
N VAL A 201 -13.78 4.71 26.64
CA VAL A 201 -12.88 3.64 27.06
C VAL A 201 -13.57 2.83 28.16
N THR A 202 -13.93 1.59 27.85
CA THR A 202 -14.52 0.66 28.83
C THR A 202 -13.45 -0.21 29.49
N ALA A 203 -13.77 -0.82 30.63
CA ALA A 203 -12.89 -1.80 31.27
C ALA A 203 -12.56 -2.99 30.34
N ALA A 204 -13.48 -3.39 29.47
CA ALA A 204 -13.25 -4.43 28.46
C ALA A 204 -12.21 -4.00 27.42
N THR A 205 -12.33 -2.76 26.92
CA THR A 205 -11.37 -2.15 25.99
C THR A 205 -9.96 -2.14 26.55
N VAL A 206 -9.81 -1.70 27.81
CA VAL A 206 -8.51 -1.70 28.51
C VAL A 206 -7.94 -3.11 28.66
N ARG A 207 -8.78 -4.09 29.01
CA ARG A 207 -8.34 -5.49 29.13
C ARG A 207 -7.79 -6.04 27.81
N LEU A 208 -8.48 -5.80 26.69
CA LEU A 208 -8.02 -6.22 25.36
C LEU A 208 -6.71 -5.52 24.98
N ALA A 209 -6.60 -4.22 25.26
CA ALA A 209 -5.38 -3.45 25.01
C ALA A 209 -4.17 -3.97 25.80
N ILE A 210 -4.37 -4.42 27.04
CA ILE A 210 -3.31 -5.02 27.87
C ILE A 210 -2.96 -6.45 27.41
N GLN A 211 -3.93 -7.19 26.89
CA GLN A 211 -3.74 -8.58 26.46
C GLN A 211 -2.96 -8.68 25.15
N TRP A 212 -3.24 -7.80 24.18
CA TRP A 212 -2.64 -7.85 22.85
C TRP A 212 -1.09 -7.87 22.84
N PRO A 213 -0.36 -7.01 23.58
CA PRO A 213 1.11 -7.04 23.59
C PRO A 213 1.70 -8.34 24.14
N LYS A 214 0.94 -9.11 24.92
CA LYS A 214 1.40 -10.38 25.50
C LYS A 214 1.28 -11.55 24.52
N THR A 215 0.38 -11.46 23.55
CA THR A 215 0.13 -12.52 22.57
C THR A 215 0.99 -12.36 21.33
N THR A 216 1.46 -11.16 21.04
CA THR A 216 2.40 -10.91 19.95
C THR A 216 3.83 -11.13 20.44
N VAL A 217 4.54 -12.11 19.85
CA VAL A 217 5.99 -12.20 20.01
C VAL A 217 6.57 -10.89 19.48
N LEU A 218 6.99 -10.02 20.39
CA LEU A 218 7.65 -8.75 20.06
C LEU A 218 8.97 -9.06 19.35
N ILE A 219 8.92 -9.23 18.02
CA ILE A 219 10.11 -9.14 17.17
C ILE A 219 10.41 -7.64 17.00
N CYS A 220 10.69 -6.96 18.12
CA CYS A 220 11.30 -5.65 18.11
C CYS A 220 12.82 -5.90 18.01
N LYS A 221 13.36 -5.87 16.80
CA LYS A 221 14.78 -5.57 16.65
C LYS A 221 14.96 -4.10 17.03
N VAL A 222 15.64 -3.87 18.15
CA VAL A 222 16.30 -2.58 18.45
C VAL A 222 17.43 -2.39 17.45
#